data_AF-A0A931BQ87-F1
#
_entry.id   AF-A0A931BQ87-F1
#
_cell.length_a   1.000
_cell.length_b   1.000
_cell.length_c   1.000
_cell.angle_alpha   90.00
_cell.angle_beta   90.00
_cell.angle_gamma   90.00
#
_symmetry.space_group_name_H-M   'P 1'
#
loop_
_entity.id
_entity.type
_entity.pdbx_description
1 polymer ?
#
loop_
_entity_poly.entity_id
_entity_poly.type
_entity_poly.pdbx_seq_one_letter_code
_entity_poly.pdbx_strand_id
1 'polypeptide(L)' 'MKTLSAEKRDTEAKAAQPVKYDASPVEVAQYIAEFTAELSYLARKGRLDLLAYLLDMARLEAIRTVQAEGRKA' A
#
# COMPACT_ATOMS: atom_id res chain seq x y z
N MET A 1 -27.29 -5.53 -40.53
CA MET A 1 -26.33 -4.47 -40.17
C MET A 1 -27.02 -3.46 -39.25
N LYS A 2 -26.98 -3.67 -37.93
CA LYS A 2 -27.24 -2.65 -36.90
C LYS A 2 -26.75 -3.15 -35.55
N THR A 3 -26.13 -2.22 -34.84
CA THR A 3 -25.23 -2.30 -33.69
C THR A 3 -25.93 -2.59 -32.36
N LEU A 4 -25.44 -3.57 -31.61
CA LEU A 4 -25.73 -3.77 -30.17
C LEU A 4 -24.42 -4.03 -29.40
N SER A 5 -23.38 -3.22 -29.67
CA SER A 5 -22.09 -3.17 -28.94
C SER A 5 -22.05 -2.08 -27.87
N ALA A 6 -23.21 -1.77 -27.27
CA ALA A 6 -23.34 -0.69 -26.27
C ALA A 6 -23.55 -1.22 -24.85
N GLU A 7 -24.12 -2.41 -24.65
CA GLU A 7 -24.51 -2.89 -23.30
C GLU A 7 -23.37 -3.54 -22.51
N LYS A 8 -22.21 -3.75 -23.14
CA LYS A 8 -21.04 -4.39 -22.51
C LYS A 8 -19.99 -3.41 -21.98
N ARG A 9 -20.23 -2.10 -22.05
CA ARG A 9 -19.27 -1.06 -21.66
C ARG A 9 -19.51 -0.41 -20.30
N ASP A 10 -20.63 -0.72 -19.64
CA ASP A 10 -20.94 -0.15 -18.32
C ASP A 10 -20.46 -1.01 -17.15
N THR A 11 -20.03 -2.25 -17.41
CA THR A 11 -19.63 -3.20 -16.37
C THR A 11 -18.16 -3.09 -15.97
N GLU A 12 -17.31 -2.46 -16.78
CA GLU A 12 -15.85 -2.33 -16.52
C GLU A 12 -15.49 -1.09 -15.69
N ALA A 13 -16.38 -0.09 -15.60
CA ALA A 13 -16.13 1.14 -14.83
C ALA A 13 -16.38 0.99 -13.31
N LYS A 14 -16.89 -0.17 -12.85
CA LYS A 14 -17.15 -0.46 -11.43
C LYS A 14 -15.99 -1.24 -10.78
N ALA A 15 -14.76 -0.97 -11.19
CA ALA A 15 -13.57 -1.68 -10.72
C ALA A 15 -12.55 -0.74 -10.05
N ALA A 16 -12.99 0.23 -9.24
CA ALA A 16 -12.10 0.94 -8.30
C ALA A 16 -12.90 1.81 -7.32
N GLN A 17 -13.99 1.28 -6.71
CA GLN A 17 -14.45 1.95 -5.50
C GLN A 17 -13.35 1.74 -4.45
N PRO A 18 -12.70 2.80 -3.94
CA PRO A 18 -11.66 2.64 -2.95
C PRO A 18 -12.31 1.93 -1.76
N VAL A 19 -11.80 0.75 -1.42
CA VAL A 19 -12.14 0.08 -0.18
C VAL A 19 -11.85 1.09 0.91
N LYS A 20 -12.91 1.62 1.56
CA LYS A 20 -12.74 2.54 2.68
C LYS A 20 -12.13 1.72 3.81
N TYR A 21 -10.81 1.84 3.95
CA TYR A 21 -10.14 1.46 5.17
C TYR A 21 -10.49 2.54 6.20
N ASP A 22 -11.27 2.16 7.23
CA ASP A 22 -11.62 3.04 8.34
C ASP A 22 -10.43 3.29 9.30
N ALA A 23 -9.22 2.94 8.90
CA ALA A 23 -8.00 3.18 9.66
C ALA A 23 -7.50 4.61 9.42
N SER A 24 -7.07 5.28 10.49
CA SER A 24 -6.39 6.57 10.37
C SER A 24 -5.10 6.43 9.55
N PRO A 25 -4.67 7.49 8.83
CA PRO A 25 -3.41 7.46 8.09
C PRO A 25 -2.20 7.08 8.95
N VAL A 26 -2.23 7.41 10.25
CA VAL A 26 -1.20 7.04 11.23
C VAL A 26 -1.21 5.55 11.51
N GLU A 27 -2.38 4.94 11.73
CA GLU A 27 -2.50 3.49 11.93
C GLU A 27 -2.04 2.71 10.70
N VAL A 28 -2.39 3.20 9.50
CA VAL A 28 -1.92 2.61 8.23
C VAL A 28 -0.39 2.69 8.13
N ALA A 29 0.20 3.86 8.42
CA ALA A 29 1.66 4.03 8.39
C ALA A 29 2.36 3.16 9.43
N GLN A 30 1.82 3.06 10.66
CA GLN A 30 2.36 2.20 11.71
C GLN A 30 2.34 0.73 11.27
N TYR A 31 1.22 0.25 10.74
CA TYR A 31 1.09 -1.11 10.24
C TYR A 31 2.09 -1.40 9.11
N ILE A 32 2.23 -0.49 8.14
CA ILE A 32 3.22 -0.64 7.06
C ILE A 32 4.65 -0.72 7.62
N ALA A 33 5.00 0.11 8.61
CA ALA A 33 6.33 0.11 9.20
C ALA A 33 6.69 -1.22 9.89
N GLU A 34 5.72 -1.82 10.59
CA GLU A 34 5.88 -3.12 11.23
C GLU A 34 5.97 -4.24 10.19
N PHE A 35 5.02 -4.28 9.26
CA PHE A 35 4.93 -5.33 8.24
C PHE A 35 6.16 -5.35 7.32
N THR A 36 6.63 -4.18 6.89
CA THR A 36 7.84 -4.09 6.03
C THR A 36 9.11 -4.49 6.77
N ALA A 37 9.18 -4.34 8.10
CA ALA A 37 10.31 -4.84 8.89
C ALA A 37 10.40 -6.37 8.85
N GLU A 38 9.27 -7.06 9.04
CA GLU A 38 9.19 -8.52 8.98
C GLU A 38 9.54 -9.04 7.58
N LEU A 39 8.96 -8.44 6.53
CA LEU A 39 9.26 -8.81 5.15
C LEU A 39 10.72 -8.57 4.80
N SER A 40 11.31 -7.46 5.26
CA SER A 40 12.71 -7.14 5.01
C SER A 40 13.64 -8.19 5.63
N TYR A 41 13.31 -8.68 6.84
CA TYR A 41 14.02 -9.79 7.47
C TYR A 41 13.94 -11.08 6.63
N LEU A 42 12.75 -11.45 6.17
CA LEU A 42 12.55 -12.63 5.32
C LEU A 42 13.27 -12.50 3.97
N ALA A 43 13.25 -11.32 3.36
CA ALA A 43 13.95 -11.04 2.11
C ALA A 43 15.47 -11.26 2.24
N ARG A 44 16.10 -10.82 3.34
CA ARG A 44 17.52 -11.11 3.61
C ARG A 44 17.79 -12.59 3.82
N LYS A 45 16.91 -13.31 4.51
CA LYS A 45 17.02 -14.78 4.63
C LYS A 45 16.95 -15.47 3.27
N GLY A 46 16.13 -14.96 2.37
CA GLY A 46 16.00 -15.43 0.99
C GLY A 46 17.06 -14.91 0.01
N ARG A 47 18.03 -14.10 0.45
CA ARG A 47 19.04 -13.43 -0.41
C ARG A 47 18.42 -12.56 -1.52
N LEU A 48 17.27 -11.94 -1.24
CA LEU A 48 16.58 -11.01 -2.12
C LEU A 48 17.01 -9.58 -1.78
N ASP A 49 18.28 -9.24 -2.04
CA ASP A 49 18.92 -8.04 -1.48
C ASP A 49 18.25 -6.73 -1.91
N LEU A 50 17.91 -6.60 -3.20
CA LEU A 50 17.19 -5.43 -3.70
C LEU A 50 15.80 -5.28 -3.07
N LEU A 51 15.11 -6.41 -2.85
CA LEU A 51 13.79 -6.39 -2.21
C LEU A 51 13.92 -5.97 -0.73
N ALA A 52 14.91 -6.48 -0.01
CA ALA A 52 15.17 -6.07 1.37
C ALA A 52 15.45 -4.56 1.46
N TYR A 53 16.24 -4.02 0.53
CA TYR A 53 16.50 -2.58 0.44
C TYR A 53 15.20 -1.77 0.22
N LEU A 54 14.36 -2.18 -0.73
CA LEU A 54 13.09 -1.48 -1.00
C LEU A 54 12.14 -1.52 0.21
N LEU A 55 12.10 -2.64 0.92
CA LEU A 55 11.29 -2.79 2.14
C LEU A 55 11.82 -1.92 3.29
N ASP A 56 13.14 -1.77 3.45
CA ASP A 56 13.70 -0.82 4.41
C ASP A 56 13.33 0.63 4.07
N MET A 57 13.33 0.98 2.78
CA MET A 57 12.92 2.31 2.32
C MET A 57 11.43 2.58 2.58
N ALA A 58 10.57 1.61 2.28
CA ALA A 58 9.15 1.70 2.59
C ALA A 58 8.91 1.87 4.10
N ARG A 59 9.66 1.13 4.93
CA ARG A 59 9.61 1.26 6.39
C ARG A 59 9.98 2.67 6.86
N LEU A 60 11.09 3.21 6.34
CA LEU A 60 11.57 4.53 6.73
C LEU A 60 10.57 5.63 6.35
N GLU A 61 9.92 5.52 5.20
CA GLU A 61 8.86 6.45 4.77
C GLU A 61 7.63 6.38 5.70
N ALA A 62 7.22 5.18 6.07
CA ALA A 62 6.10 4.97 6.97
C ALA A 62 6.38 5.54 8.38
N ILE A 63 7.58 5.31 8.94
CA ILE A 63 8.00 5.88 10.22
C ILE A 63 8.00 7.42 10.18
N ARG A 64 8.47 8.03 9.08
CA ARG A 64 8.46 9.50 8.92
C ARG A 64 7.04 10.07 8.94
N THR A 65 6.08 9.35 8.35
CA THR A 65 4.67 9.73 8.36
C THR A 65 4.12 9.75 9.78
N VAL A 66 4.36 8.69 10.56
CA VAL A 66 3.95 8.61 11.98
C VAL A 66 4.56 9.75 12.80
N GLN A 67 5.87 10.00 12.63
CA GLN A 67 6.56 11.08 13.34
C GLN A 67 6.08 12.49 12.94
N ALA A 68 5.69 12.68 11.68
CA ALA A 68 5.20 13.97 11.20
C ALA A 68 3.85 14.34 11.82
N GLU A 69 2.96 13.36 12.02
CA GLU A 69 1.68 13.56 12.70
C GLU A 69 1.85 13.79 14.20
N GLY A 70 2.75 13.04 14.86
CA GLY A 70 3.06 13.26 16.28
C GLY A 70 3.63 14.65 16.61
N ARG A 71 4.20 15.36 15.63
CA ARG A 71 4.68 16.76 15.80
C ARG A 71 3.60 17.82 15.61
N LYS A 72 2.44 17.47 15.05
CA LYS A 72 1.31 18.39 14.82
C LYS A 72 0.27 18.37 15.95
N ALA A 73 0.35 17.39 16.85
CA ALA A 73 -0.57 17.18 17.96
C ALA A 73 -0.19 18.00 19.21
#